data_AF-A0A382H334-F1
#
_entry.id   AF-A0A382H334-F1
#
_cell.length_a   1.000
_cell.length_b   1.000
_cell.length_c   1.000
_cell.angle_alpha   90.00
_cell.angle_beta   90.00
_cell.angle_gamma   90.00
#
_symmetry.space_group_name_H-M   'P 1'
#
loop_
_entity.id
_entity.type
_entity.pdbx_description
1 polymer ?
#
loop_
_entity_poly.entity_id
_entity_poly.type
_entity_poly.pdbx_seq_one_letter_code
_entity_poly.pdbx_strand_id
1 'polypeptide(L)'
;ATMFRDGMHTSLMDNTGVEHQEYRPAAVYINGEYWGIHNLREKVNEEFLASNNPGVDPDELDELEANAGIIEGDNQDYLNMIDFVENNDLSNPDNYLIVEEQVNIENFIDYYIIQIYLGNTDWPGNNIKFWRPHFEGAKWKWILYDTDFGFGLFYGWASNVYHNTLLFALDGNGPSWPNPPWSTLLFRSLMENEEFQIKFINHFCYYLSTRFEPNYVVNHISDIVDNIAPEMPNHVSRWGGNIGQWNQNIIFVQEFGTLRADIVFDHVGNYFGLNESSNLYVSASPLNAGIITISDMSITENSPILSGEYFNDIPIEISAISNPGYIFSYWIGSSELDEDITVTLEGNLNLTAVFVEDDSPGIAVFINEILSSNDTTNTDEAGEYDDWLELYNAGTESEDMGGLYLTDDSDNLTKWIIPDGTVIQPQGFLLFWCDEDQNQGELHTNFKLSTGGEFLALVNVDGVTILDSITFGDQSTD
;
A
#
# COMPACT_ATOMS: atom_id res chain seq x y z
N ALA A 1 -2.58 -14.51 -28.93
CA ALA A 1 -2.35 -13.77 -27.68
C ALA A 1 -1.20 -14.43 -26.92
N THR A 2 -0.45 -13.68 -26.11
CA THR A 2 0.59 -14.24 -25.23
C THR A 2 0.01 -14.93 -24.01
N MET A 3 -1.25 -14.63 -23.67
CA MET A 3 -2.03 -15.17 -22.54
C MET A 3 -1.61 -14.69 -21.15
N PHE A 4 -0.65 -13.76 -21.04
CA PHE A 4 -0.13 -13.31 -19.74
C PHE A 4 -0.03 -11.80 -19.53
N ARG A 5 -0.12 -10.95 -20.57
CA ARG A 5 0.21 -9.52 -20.48
C ARG A 5 -0.48 -8.79 -19.33
N ASP A 6 -1.81 -8.88 -19.30
CA ASP A 6 -2.60 -8.12 -18.34
C ASP A 6 -2.30 -8.52 -16.89
N GLY A 7 -2.29 -9.82 -16.59
CA GLY A 7 -1.91 -10.31 -15.26
C GLY A 7 -0.45 -10.00 -14.89
N MET A 8 0.45 -10.00 -15.88
CA MET A 8 1.86 -9.63 -15.68
C MET A 8 2.01 -8.15 -15.33
N HIS A 9 1.28 -7.26 -15.99
CA HIS A 9 1.31 -5.84 -15.71
C HIS A 9 0.73 -5.50 -14.34
N THR A 10 -0.46 -6.03 -14.02
CA THR A 10 -1.11 -5.75 -12.73
C THR A 10 -0.28 -6.27 -11.57
N SER A 11 0.32 -7.47 -11.70
CA SER A 11 1.09 -8.05 -10.60
C SER A 11 2.47 -7.42 -10.36
N LEU A 12 2.90 -6.45 -11.18
CA LEU A 12 4.01 -5.57 -10.80
C LEU A 12 3.65 -4.69 -9.60
N MET A 13 2.36 -4.41 -9.40
CA MET A 13 1.82 -3.57 -8.35
C MET A 13 1.31 -4.36 -7.13
N ASP A 14 1.63 -5.67 -7.04
CA ASP A 14 1.30 -6.49 -5.87
C ASP A 14 1.85 -5.84 -4.59
N ASN A 15 0.99 -5.64 -3.58
CA ASN A 15 1.35 -5.05 -2.28
C ASN A 15 1.86 -3.60 -2.35
N THR A 16 1.44 -2.78 -3.33
CA THR A 16 1.74 -1.34 -3.35
C THR A 16 0.61 -0.46 -2.83
N GLY A 17 -0.58 -1.03 -2.59
CA GLY A 17 -1.79 -0.27 -2.24
C GLY A 17 -2.53 0.33 -3.44
N VAL A 18 -2.08 0.08 -4.68
CA VAL A 18 -2.89 0.32 -5.89
C VAL A 18 -3.84 -0.85 -6.07
N GLU A 19 -5.15 -0.60 -6.01
CA GLU A 19 -6.14 -1.65 -6.25
C GLU A 19 -6.03 -2.19 -7.68
N HIS A 20 -5.96 -3.52 -7.81
CA HIS A 20 -5.89 -4.18 -9.11
C HIS A 20 -6.46 -5.60 -9.01
N GLN A 21 -6.81 -6.18 -10.15
CA GLN A 21 -7.38 -7.53 -10.19
C GLN A 21 -6.30 -8.59 -9.97
N GLU A 22 -6.51 -9.48 -9.02
CA GLU A 22 -5.75 -10.72 -8.96
C GLU A 22 -6.03 -11.61 -10.19
N TYR A 23 -5.04 -12.41 -10.56
CA TYR A 23 -5.17 -13.32 -11.69
C TYR A 23 -4.61 -14.71 -11.44
N ARG A 24 -5.21 -15.70 -12.10
CA ARG A 24 -4.69 -17.06 -12.13
C ARG A 24 -4.93 -17.71 -13.49
N PRO A 25 -3.88 -18.13 -14.23
CA PRO A 25 -4.07 -18.90 -15.45
C PRO A 25 -4.64 -20.28 -15.13
N ALA A 26 -5.58 -20.76 -15.95
CA ALA A 26 -6.26 -22.03 -15.76
C ALA A 26 -6.46 -22.77 -17.09
N ALA A 27 -6.19 -24.08 -17.10
CA ALA A 27 -6.59 -24.96 -18.18
C ALA A 27 -8.10 -25.25 -18.08
N VAL A 28 -8.89 -24.71 -19.01
CA VAL A 28 -10.36 -24.80 -18.95
C VAL A 28 -10.86 -26.03 -19.68
N TYR A 29 -11.81 -26.74 -19.06
CA TYR A 29 -12.55 -27.83 -19.67
C TYR A 29 -14.05 -27.57 -19.60
N ILE A 30 -14.77 -27.70 -20.71
CA ILE A 30 -16.23 -27.58 -20.76
C ILE A 30 -16.79 -28.87 -21.35
N ASN A 31 -17.63 -29.56 -20.58
CA ASN A 31 -18.19 -30.88 -20.91
C ASN A 31 -17.11 -31.95 -21.23
N GLY A 32 -15.98 -31.90 -20.53
CA GLY A 32 -14.85 -32.82 -20.71
C GLY A 32 -13.94 -32.48 -21.89
N GLU A 33 -14.29 -31.50 -22.71
CA GLU A 33 -13.46 -31.03 -23.83
C GLU A 33 -12.53 -29.90 -23.34
N TYR A 34 -11.30 -29.89 -23.84
CA TYR A 34 -10.33 -28.82 -23.53
C TYR A 34 -10.63 -27.53 -24.29
N TRP A 35 -10.58 -26.40 -23.60
CA TRP A 35 -10.88 -25.05 -24.11
C TRP A 35 -9.72 -24.08 -24.05
N GLY A 36 -8.50 -24.54 -23.77
CA GLY A 36 -7.35 -23.65 -23.70
C GLY A 36 -7.14 -23.02 -22.33
N ILE A 37 -5.97 -22.42 -22.18
CA ILE A 37 -5.68 -21.48 -21.09
C ILE A 37 -6.68 -20.32 -21.12
N HIS A 38 -7.27 -20.01 -19.98
CA HIS A 38 -7.98 -18.75 -19.69
C HIS A 38 -7.42 -18.16 -18.40
N ASN A 39 -7.53 -16.86 -18.21
CA ASN A 39 -7.18 -16.22 -16.95
C ASN A 39 -8.44 -16.08 -16.10
N LEU A 40 -8.46 -16.74 -14.94
CA LEU A 40 -9.39 -16.42 -13.87
C LEU A 40 -9.00 -15.05 -13.34
N ARG A 41 -9.97 -14.15 -13.21
CA ARG A 41 -9.77 -12.78 -12.76
C ARG A 41 -10.82 -12.45 -11.72
N GLU A 42 -10.44 -11.65 -10.74
CA GLU A 42 -11.40 -11.01 -9.87
C GLU A 42 -12.29 -10.08 -10.69
N LYS A 43 -13.56 -10.00 -10.29
CA LYS A 43 -14.48 -9.03 -10.87
C LYS A 43 -14.35 -7.75 -10.06
N VAL A 44 -13.92 -6.64 -10.68
CA VAL A 44 -13.89 -5.34 -10.01
C VAL A 44 -15.33 -4.88 -9.80
N ASN A 45 -15.80 -5.01 -8.57
CA ASN A 45 -17.10 -4.58 -8.06
C ASN A 45 -16.97 -4.27 -6.55
N GLU A 46 -18.05 -3.86 -5.91
CA GLU A 46 -18.15 -3.52 -4.50
C GLU A 46 -17.60 -4.60 -3.56
N GLU A 47 -17.92 -5.87 -3.82
CA GLU A 47 -17.42 -7.02 -3.05
C GLU A 47 -15.89 -7.18 -3.15
N PHE A 48 -15.32 -6.95 -4.34
CA PHE A 48 -13.87 -6.95 -4.54
C PHE A 48 -13.20 -5.82 -3.75
N LEU A 49 -13.83 -4.63 -3.71
CA LEU A 49 -13.30 -3.49 -2.98
C LEU A 49 -13.31 -3.76 -1.47
N ALA A 50 -14.44 -4.25 -0.94
CA ALA A 50 -14.57 -4.62 0.47
C ALA A 50 -13.62 -5.76 0.88
N SER A 51 -13.46 -6.80 0.05
CA SER A 51 -12.57 -7.92 0.39
C SER A 51 -11.09 -7.55 0.42
N ASN A 52 -10.69 -6.54 -0.36
CA ASN A 52 -9.30 -6.08 -0.44
C ASN A 52 -9.00 -4.88 0.47
N ASN A 53 -10.01 -4.31 1.13
CA ASN A 53 -9.86 -3.16 2.01
C ASN A 53 -10.56 -3.43 3.36
N PRO A 54 -9.84 -3.91 4.39
CA PRO A 54 -10.41 -4.19 5.69
C PRO A 54 -11.18 -2.99 6.27
N GLY A 55 -12.39 -3.23 6.76
CA GLY A 55 -13.26 -2.19 7.31
C GLY A 55 -14.15 -1.46 6.29
N VAL A 56 -14.02 -1.77 4.99
CA VAL A 56 -14.95 -1.26 3.97
C VAL A 56 -16.17 -2.16 3.88
N ASP A 57 -17.36 -1.57 4.02
CA ASP A 57 -18.65 -2.22 3.77
C ASP A 57 -19.00 -2.08 2.27
N PRO A 58 -19.29 -3.18 1.55
CA PRO A 58 -19.63 -3.14 0.13
C PRO A 58 -20.92 -2.35 -0.17
N ASP A 59 -21.81 -2.14 0.81
CA ASP A 59 -23.03 -1.35 0.64
C ASP A 59 -22.80 0.17 0.90
N GLU A 60 -21.62 0.56 1.41
CA GLU A 60 -21.29 1.93 1.82
C GLU A 60 -20.03 2.42 1.07
N LEU A 61 -20.10 2.41 -0.27
CA LEU A 61 -19.07 2.95 -1.16
C LEU A 61 -19.64 3.52 -2.47
N ASP A 62 -18.85 4.36 -3.13
CA ASP A 62 -19.06 4.79 -4.51
C ASP A 62 -18.03 4.08 -5.42
N GLU A 63 -18.46 3.46 -6.52
CA GLU A 63 -17.58 2.96 -7.59
C GLU A 63 -17.99 3.60 -8.92
N LEU A 64 -17.02 4.22 -9.60
CA LEU A 64 -17.23 4.96 -10.83
C LEU A 64 -16.29 4.47 -11.94
N GLU A 65 -16.71 4.65 -13.20
CA GLU A 65 -15.91 4.37 -14.40
C GLU A 65 -15.91 5.51 -15.41
N ALA A 66 -14.88 5.53 -16.26
CA ALA A 66 -14.73 6.49 -17.35
C ALA A 66 -14.97 7.95 -16.88
N ASN A 67 -15.95 8.64 -17.47
CA ASN A 67 -16.28 10.03 -17.12
C ASN A 67 -17.36 10.09 -16.03
N ALA A 68 -17.03 9.57 -14.83
CA ALA A 68 -17.91 9.50 -13.66
C ALA A 68 -19.23 8.73 -13.89
N GLY A 69 -19.20 7.68 -14.73
CA GLY A 69 -20.30 6.74 -14.88
C GLY A 69 -20.45 5.91 -13.60
N ILE A 70 -21.66 5.81 -13.07
CA ILE A 70 -21.93 5.10 -11.82
C ILE A 70 -21.95 3.59 -12.08
N ILE A 71 -21.10 2.86 -11.35
CA ILE A 71 -21.18 1.41 -11.19
C ILE A 71 -21.98 1.11 -9.92
N GLU A 72 -21.60 1.71 -8.80
CA GLU A 72 -22.24 1.59 -7.48
C GLU A 72 -22.25 2.95 -6.76
N GLY A 73 -23.24 3.19 -5.90
CA GLY A 73 -23.34 4.43 -5.11
C GLY A 73 -23.75 5.68 -5.91
N ASP A 74 -23.06 6.79 -5.67
CA ASP A 74 -23.32 8.12 -6.25
C ASP A 74 -22.04 8.75 -6.83
N ASN A 75 -22.17 9.77 -7.69
CA ASN A 75 -21.02 10.45 -8.30
C ASN A 75 -20.91 11.95 -7.96
N GLN A 76 -21.81 12.50 -7.14
CA GLN A 76 -21.90 13.94 -6.93
C GLN A 76 -20.66 14.49 -6.23
N ASP A 77 -20.08 13.73 -5.31
CA ASP A 77 -18.84 14.11 -4.62
C ASP A 77 -17.68 14.27 -5.61
N TYR A 78 -17.45 13.26 -6.45
CA TYR A 78 -16.43 13.32 -7.51
C TYR A 78 -16.68 14.48 -8.48
N LEU A 79 -17.93 14.69 -8.90
CA LEU A 79 -18.27 15.80 -9.80
C LEU A 79 -18.01 17.16 -9.15
N ASN A 80 -18.30 17.32 -7.85
CA ASN A 80 -17.97 18.56 -7.13
C ASN A 80 -16.46 18.80 -7.06
N MET A 81 -15.67 17.74 -6.84
CA MET A 81 -14.21 17.82 -6.86
C MET A 81 -13.70 18.25 -8.25
N ILE A 82 -14.18 17.62 -9.32
CA ILE A 82 -13.78 17.96 -10.68
C ILE A 82 -14.22 19.38 -11.06
N ASP A 83 -15.43 19.81 -10.67
CA ASP A 83 -15.89 21.19 -10.86
C ASP A 83 -14.98 22.18 -10.12
N PHE A 84 -14.51 21.84 -8.92
CA PHE A 84 -13.53 22.66 -8.19
C PHE A 84 -12.21 22.74 -8.95
N VAL A 85 -11.67 21.61 -9.42
CA VAL A 85 -10.41 21.53 -10.19
C VAL A 85 -10.50 22.33 -11.50
N GLU A 86 -11.63 22.30 -12.20
CA GLU A 86 -11.80 23.05 -13.46
C GLU A 86 -11.82 24.58 -13.23
N ASN A 87 -12.28 25.02 -12.06
CA ASN A 87 -12.51 26.44 -11.78
C ASN A 87 -11.45 27.08 -10.85
N ASN A 88 -10.44 26.32 -10.40
CA ASN A 88 -9.39 26.80 -9.50
C ASN A 88 -8.01 26.40 -9.99
N ASP A 89 -7.03 27.26 -9.72
CA ASP A 89 -5.62 27.04 -10.03
C ASP A 89 -4.97 26.20 -8.92
N LEU A 90 -4.51 24.99 -9.25
CA LEU A 90 -3.91 24.07 -8.27
C LEU A 90 -2.42 24.33 -8.04
N SER A 91 -1.79 25.24 -8.79
CA SER A 91 -0.46 25.75 -8.41
C SER A 91 -0.51 26.53 -7.09
N ASN A 92 -1.70 26.95 -6.64
CA ASN A 92 -1.92 27.49 -5.31
C ASN A 92 -2.02 26.35 -4.27
N PRO A 93 -1.13 26.30 -3.25
CA PRO A 93 -1.15 25.26 -2.22
C PRO A 93 -2.48 25.13 -1.48
N ASP A 94 -3.19 26.23 -1.22
CA ASP A 94 -4.48 26.19 -0.51
C ASP A 94 -5.56 25.46 -1.34
N ASN A 95 -5.51 25.59 -2.67
CA ASN A 95 -6.44 24.90 -3.56
C ASN A 95 -6.05 23.43 -3.74
N TYR A 96 -4.74 23.15 -3.83
CA TYR A 96 -4.22 21.79 -3.87
C TYR A 96 -4.63 20.99 -2.63
N LEU A 97 -4.49 21.57 -1.43
CA LEU A 97 -4.87 20.92 -0.17
C LEU A 97 -6.34 20.48 -0.16
N ILE A 98 -7.25 21.28 -0.72
CA ILE A 98 -8.67 20.92 -0.85
C ILE A 98 -8.86 19.65 -1.70
N VAL A 99 -8.07 19.48 -2.76
CA VAL A 99 -8.13 18.29 -3.63
C VAL A 99 -7.43 17.10 -2.98
N GLU A 100 -6.31 17.33 -2.30
CA GLU A 100 -5.58 16.31 -1.53
C GLU A 100 -6.41 15.72 -0.40
N GLU A 101 -7.29 16.51 0.23
CA GLU A 101 -8.25 16.01 1.23
C GLU A 101 -9.32 15.07 0.62
N GLN A 102 -9.52 15.10 -0.71
CA GLN A 102 -10.52 14.30 -1.42
C GLN A 102 -9.90 13.14 -2.23
N VAL A 103 -8.61 13.20 -2.55
CA VAL A 103 -7.91 12.21 -3.40
C VAL A 103 -6.78 11.56 -2.60
N ASN A 104 -6.68 10.23 -2.66
CA ASN A 104 -5.48 9.56 -2.18
C ASN A 104 -4.36 9.82 -3.20
N ILE A 105 -3.57 10.87 -2.96
CA ILE A 105 -2.54 11.36 -3.89
C ILE A 105 -1.52 10.28 -4.22
N GLU A 106 -1.09 9.49 -3.23
CA GLU A 106 -0.09 8.44 -3.45
C GLU A 106 -0.63 7.31 -4.34
N ASN A 107 -1.84 6.83 -4.07
CA ASN A 107 -2.51 5.85 -4.94
C ASN A 107 -2.69 6.40 -6.37
N PHE A 108 -3.07 7.68 -6.50
CA PHE A 108 -3.24 8.33 -7.80
C PHE A 108 -1.92 8.45 -8.58
N ILE A 109 -0.85 8.87 -7.91
CA ILE A 109 0.50 8.94 -8.48
C ILE A 109 0.93 7.56 -8.96
N ASP A 110 0.85 6.56 -8.10
CA ASP A 110 1.30 5.21 -8.39
C ASP A 110 0.52 4.57 -9.55
N TYR A 111 -0.79 4.78 -9.59
CA TYR A 111 -1.66 4.40 -10.71
C TYR A 111 -1.22 5.04 -12.04
N TYR A 112 -0.91 6.34 -12.04
CA TYR A 112 -0.42 7.03 -13.25
C TYR A 112 0.98 6.53 -13.66
N ILE A 113 1.87 6.32 -12.69
CA ILE A 113 3.23 5.83 -12.95
C ILE A 113 3.18 4.48 -13.64
N ILE A 114 2.41 3.50 -13.13
CA ILE A 114 2.33 2.18 -13.79
C ILE A 114 1.78 2.32 -15.20
N GLN A 115 0.69 3.07 -15.43
CA GLN A 115 0.14 3.26 -16.78
C GLN A 115 1.15 3.89 -17.76
N ILE A 116 1.91 4.89 -17.29
CA ILE A 116 2.97 5.53 -18.06
C ILE A 116 4.11 4.55 -18.34
N TYR A 117 4.56 3.80 -17.33
CA TYR A 117 5.62 2.80 -17.45
C TYR A 117 5.23 1.72 -18.46
N LEU A 118 4.02 1.14 -18.36
CA LEU A 118 3.50 0.15 -19.30
C LEU A 118 3.44 0.66 -20.74
N GLY A 119 3.45 1.98 -20.93
CA GLY A 119 3.21 2.58 -22.23
C GLY A 119 1.78 2.33 -22.70
N ASN A 120 0.82 2.30 -21.77
CA ASN A 120 -0.57 2.02 -22.09
C ASN A 120 -1.19 3.23 -22.81
N THR A 121 -1.70 3.01 -24.01
CA THR A 121 -2.38 4.03 -24.82
C THR A 121 -3.83 3.66 -25.11
N ASP A 122 -4.40 2.72 -24.37
CA ASP A 122 -5.86 2.52 -24.26
C ASP A 122 -6.43 3.18 -23.00
N TRP A 123 -5.66 4.12 -22.45
CA TRP A 123 -5.87 4.93 -21.25
C TRP A 123 -5.35 6.35 -21.58
N PRO A 124 -5.82 7.48 -21.02
CA PRO A 124 -6.67 7.65 -19.83
C PRO A 124 -8.18 7.80 -20.10
N GLY A 125 -8.62 7.89 -21.34
CA GLY A 125 -10.05 8.04 -21.65
C GLY A 125 -10.85 6.73 -21.64
N ASN A 126 -10.15 5.61 -21.45
CA ASN A 126 -10.71 4.26 -21.41
C ASN A 126 -9.96 3.46 -20.33
N ASN A 127 -10.53 2.32 -19.92
CA ASN A 127 -9.98 1.44 -18.87
C ASN A 127 -9.67 2.18 -17.55
N ILE A 128 -10.61 3.04 -17.13
CA ILE A 128 -10.56 3.81 -15.89
C ILE A 128 -11.71 3.41 -14.98
N LYS A 129 -11.37 3.12 -13.73
CA LYS A 129 -12.28 2.90 -12.61
C LYS A 129 -11.66 3.54 -11.38
N PHE A 130 -12.49 4.08 -10.51
CA PHE A 130 -12.10 4.72 -9.28
C PHE A 130 -13.24 4.61 -8.28
N TRP A 131 -12.90 4.63 -7.00
CA TRP A 131 -13.84 4.33 -5.94
C TRP A 131 -13.53 5.13 -4.68
N ARG A 132 -14.50 5.22 -3.79
CA ARG A 132 -14.37 5.87 -2.49
C ARG A 132 -15.32 5.20 -1.48
N PRO A 133 -14.82 4.72 -0.32
CA PRO A 133 -15.68 4.23 0.76
C PRO A 133 -16.41 5.37 1.48
N HIS A 134 -17.52 5.10 2.17
CA HIS A 134 -18.27 6.10 2.92
C HIS A 134 -17.85 6.13 4.39
N PHE A 135 -16.84 6.93 4.71
CA PHE A 135 -16.53 7.33 6.09
C PHE A 135 -15.92 8.73 6.12
N GLU A 136 -15.85 9.34 7.31
CA GLU A 136 -15.27 10.68 7.45
C GLU A 136 -13.78 10.70 7.08
N GLY A 137 -13.41 11.54 6.11
CA GLY A 137 -12.05 11.62 5.59
C GLY A 137 -11.72 10.60 4.50
N ALA A 138 -12.71 9.85 3.98
CA ALA A 138 -12.51 8.95 2.85
C ALA A 138 -12.08 9.70 1.59
N LYS A 139 -11.15 9.11 0.84
CA LYS A 139 -10.55 9.68 -0.36
C LYS A 139 -10.76 8.79 -1.58
N TRP A 140 -10.89 9.41 -2.75
CA TRP A 140 -10.95 8.73 -4.04
C TRP A 140 -9.64 8.00 -4.34
N LYS A 141 -9.76 6.77 -4.84
CA LYS A 141 -8.66 5.89 -5.26
C LYS A 141 -8.92 5.32 -6.66
N TRP A 142 -7.88 5.03 -7.42
CA TRP A 142 -7.94 4.51 -8.78
C TRP A 142 -7.56 3.04 -8.83
N ILE A 143 -8.25 2.32 -9.71
CA ILE A 143 -8.11 0.88 -9.86
C ILE A 143 -7.40 0.59 -11.18
N LEU A 144 -6.31 -0.18 -11.12
CA LEU A 144 -5.58 -0.66 -12.28
C LEU A 144 -6.25 -1.92 -12.84
N TYR A 145 -6.74 -1.84 -14.07
CA TYR A 145 -7.28 -2.99 -14.79
C TYR A 145 -7.15 -2.79 -16.31
N ASP A 146 -7.31 -3.89 -17.05
CA ASP A 146 -7.34 -3.94 -18.51
C ASP A 146 -6.17 -3.18 -19.16
N THR A 147 -4.97 -3.71 -18.91
CA THR A 147 -3.67 -3.13 -19.25
C THR A 147 -2.98 -3.85 -20.41
N ASP A 148 -3.64 -4.82 -21.05
CA ASP A 148 -3.02 -5.72 -22.03
C ASP A 148 -2.48 -4.98 -23.26
N PHE A 149 -3.01 -3.78 -23.55
CA PHE A 149 -2.53 -2.86 -24.59
C PHE A 149 -1.10 -2.32 -24.35
N GLY A 150 -0.60 -2.42 -23.11
CA GLY A 150 0.76 -2.05 -22.73
C GLY A 150 1.85 -2.99 -23.30
N PHE A 151 3.11 -2.61 -23.08
CA PHE A 151 4.31 -3.37 -23.49
C PHE A 151 4.37 -3.68 -24.99
N GLY A 152 3.86 -2.74 -25.79
CA GLY A 152 3.92 -2.79 -27.24
C GLY A 152 3.14 -3.91 -27.91
N LEU A 153 1.89 -4.12 -27.48
CA LEU A 153 1.00 -5.11 -28.08
C LEU A 153 0.80 -4.90 -29.59
N PHE A 154 0.70 -3.64 -30.05
CA PHE A 154 0.50 -3.30 -31.47
C PHE A 154 1.70 -2.58 -32.08
N TYR A 155 2.12 -3.02 -33.26
CA TYR A 155 3.21 -2.36 -33.97
C TYR A 155 2.74 -1.00 -34.52
N GLY A 156 3.25 0.11 -33.97
CA GLY A 156 2.85 1.45 -34.40
C GLY A 156 3.27 2.55 -33.42
N TRP A 157 2.83 3.78 -33.69
CA TRP A 157 3.17 4.95 -32.88
C TRP A 157 2.62 4.88 -31.45
N ALA A 158 1.44 4.27 -31.28
CA ALA A 158 0.74 4.20 -30.00
C ALA A 158 1.24 3.09 -29.06
N SER A 159 2.09 2.15 -29.50
CA SER A 159 2.57 1.08 -28.59
C SER A 159 4.04 0.77 -28.82
N ASN A 160 4.84 1.80 -29.06
CA ASN A 160 6.30 1.67 -29.15
C ASN A 160 6.94 1.90 -27.77
N VAL A 161 8.06 1.24 -27.48
CA VAL A 161 8.83 1.42 -26.23
C VAL A 161 9.32 2.86 -26.02
N TYR A 162 9.45 3.63 -27.11
CA TYR A 162 9.81 5.05 -27.09
C TYR A 162 8.62 6.01 -26.99
N HIS A 163 7.38 5.50 -26.87
CA HIS A 163 6.21 6.38 -26.75
C HIS A 163 6.30 7.18 -25.44
N ASN A 164 6.16 8.51 -25.54
CA ASN A 164 6.14 9.39 -24.38
C ASN A 164 4.72 9.43 -23.79
N THR A 165 4.41 8.40 -23.00
CA THR A 165 3.10 8.22 -22.37
C THR A 165 2.84 9.27 -21.27
N LEU A 166 3.88 9.87 -20.68
CA LEU A 166 3.74 11.00 -19.76
C LEU A 166 3.15 12.22 -20.47
N LEU A 167 3.75 12.64 -21.59
CA LEU A 167 3.21 13.75 -22.38
C LEU A 167 1.81 13.44 -22.93
N PHE A 168 1.57 12.18 -23.29
CA PHE A 168 0.24 11.74 -23.72
C PHE A 168 -0.79 11.91 -22.58
N ALA A 169 -0.45 11.50 -21.35
CA ALA A 169 -1.31 11.67 -20.17
C ALA A 169 -1.52 13.13 -19.73
N LEU A 170 -0.66 14.04 -20.18
CA LEU A 170 -0.72 15.48 -19.86
C LEU A 170 -1.32 16.32 -21.00
N ASP A 171 -1.67 15.72 -22.14
CA ASP A 171 -2.25 16.45 -23.26
C ASP A 171 -3.71 16.86 -22.96
N GLY A 172 -3.94 18.16 -22.78
CA GLY A 172 -5.27 18.71 -22.54
C GLY A 172 -6.18 18.77 -23.78
N ASN A 173 -5.65 18.53 -24.99
CA ASN A 173 -6.41 18.57 -26.25
C ASN A 173 -6.19 17.31 -27.11
N GLY A 174 -6.03 16.14 -26.48
CA GLY A 174 -6.01 14.86 -27.18
C GLY A 174 -7.25 14.71 -28.07
N PRO A 175 -7.12 14.60 -29.41
CA PRO A 175 -8.27 14.63 -30.28
C PRO A 175 -8.89 13.23 -30.32
N SER A 176 -9.98 13.02 -29.59
CA SER A 176 -10.76 11.77 -29.55
C SER A 176 -10.03 10.56 -28.93
N TRP A 177 -10.72 9.41 -28.91
CA TRP A 177 -10.35 8.20 -28.18
C TRP A 177 -8.84 7.87 -28.29
N PRO A 178 -8.19 7.46 -27.19
CA PRO A 178 -8.68 7.35 -25.82
C PRO A 178 -8.20 8.53 -24.96
N ASN A 179 -8.13 9.78 -25.46
CA ASN A 179 -7.63 10.90 -24.63
C ASN A 179 -8.51 12.16 -24.70
N PRO A 180 -9.79 12.10 -24.31
CA PRO A 180 -10.68 13.27 -24.25
C PRO A 180 -10.26 14.26 -23.14
N PRO A 181 -10.57 15.57 -23.25
CA PRO A 181 -10.10 16.59 -22.28
C PRO A 181 -10.45 16.34 -20.81
N TRP A 182 -11.54 15.61 -20.52
CA TRP A 182 -11.94 15.27 -19.16
C TRP A 182 -10.99 14.26 -18.52
N SER A 183 -10.40 13.35 -19.30
CA SER A 183 -9.64 12.22 -18.76
C SER A 183 -8.26 12.59 -18.25
N THR A 184 -7.72 13.73 -18.69
CA THR A 184 -6.42 14.25 -18.24
C THR A 184 -6.54 15.45 -17.31
N LEU A 185 -7.75 16.00 -17.12
CA LEU A 185 -7.99 17.22 -16.34
C LEU A 185 -7.40 17.14 -14.94
N LEU A 186 -7.73 16.11 -14.17
CA LEU A 186 -7.25 16.00 -12.79
C LEU A 186 -5.71 15.91 -12.75
N PHE A 187 -5.12 15.03 -13.56
CA PHE A 187 -3.66 14.85 -13.57
C PHE A 187 -2.91 16.10 -14.03
N ARG A 188 -3.34 16.75 -15.12
CA ARG A 188 -2.68 17.96 -15.61
C ARG A 188 -2.80 19.12 -14.62
N SER A 189 -3.93 19.24 -13.92
CA SER A 189 -4.12 20.25 -12.90
C SER A 189 -3.27 19.97 -11.66
N LEU A 190 -3.23 18.73 -11.16
CA LEU A 190 -2.34 18.37 -10.05
C LEU A 190 -0.86 18.58 -10.41
N MET A 191 -0.49 18.31 -11.66
CA MET A 191 0.85 18.54 -12.19
C MET A 191 1.25 20.03 -12.26
N GLU A 192 0.35 20.98 -11.97
CA GLU A 192 0.71 22.41 -11.83
C GLU A 192 1.28 22.74 -10.43
N ASN A 193 1.11 21.84 -9.46
CA ASN A 193 1.55 22.02 -8.08
C ASN A 193 2.96 21.44 -7.84
N GLU A 194 3.86 22.21 -7.24
CA GLU A 194 5.26 21.81 -7.00
C GLU A 194 5.39 20.61 -6.05
N GLU A 195 4.55 20.52 -5.01
CA GLU A 195 4.56 19.41 -4.06
C GLU A 195 4.16 18.09 -4.75
N PHE A 196 3.09 18.13 -5.53
CA PHE A 196 2.66 16.97 -6.34
C PHE A 196 3.74 16.55 -7.34
N GLN A 197 4.41 17.51 -7.99
CA GLN A 197 5.51 17.21 -8.93
C GLN A 197 6.67 16.49 -8.23
N ILE A 198 7.08 16.96 -7.04
CA ILE A 198 8.16 16.36 -6.25
C ILE A 198 7.79 14.91 -5.88
N LYS A 199 6.59 14.70 -5.31
CA LYS A 199 6.08 13.36 -4.98
C LYS A 199 6.06 12.45 -6.20
N PHE A 200 5.47 12.92 -7.31
CA PHE A 200 5.40 12.16 -8.55
C PHE A 200 6.78 11.74 -9.06
N ILE A 201 7.76 12.65 -9.07
CA ILE A 201 9.12 12.35 -9.53
C ILE A 201 9.79 11.33 -8.62
N ASN A 202 9.72 11.50 -7.30
CA ASN A 202 10.34 10.59 -6.33
C ASN A 202 9.72 9.19 -6.37
N HIS A 203 8.39 9.09 -6.50
CA HIS A 203 7.67 7.82 -6.72
C HIS A 203 8.12 7.14 -8.01
N PHE A 204 8.24 7.91 -9.09
CA PHE A 204 8.70 7.36 -10.36
C PHE A 204 10.12 6.78 -10.23
N CYS A 205 11.05 7.52 -9.65
CA CYS A 205 12.42 7.06 -9.39
C CYS A 205 12.46 5.82 -8.48
N TYR A 206 11.64 5.79 -7.42
CA TYR A 206 11.53 4.63 -6.52
C TYR A 206 11.09 3.38 -7.28
N TYR A 207 10.02 3.45 -8.08
CA TYR A 207 9.56 2.28 -8.83
C TYR A 207 10.56 1.83 -9.90
N LEU A 208 11.23 2.76 -10.59
CA LEU A 208 12.32 2.46 -11.54
C LEU A 208 13.51 1.75 -10.90
N SER A 209 13.72 2.00 -9.60
CA SER A 209 14.80 1.41 -8.82
C SER A 209 14.40 0.11 -8.11
N THR A 210 13.14 -0.29 -8.21
CA THR A 210 12.59 -1.46 -7.52
C THR A 210 11.84 -2.35 -8.51
N ARG A 211 10.53 -2.19 -8.63
CA ARG A 211 9.61 -3.08 -9.36
C ARG A 211 9.69 -2.92 -10.88
N PHE A 212 10.21 -1.79 -11.36
CA PHE A 212 10.43 -1.53 -12.78
C PHE A 212 11.91 -1.64 -13.17
N GLU A 213 12.76 -2.09 -12.26
CA GLU A 213 14.15 -2.40 -12.58
C GLU A 213 14.20 -3.48 -13.68
N PRO A 214 15.02 -3.31 -14.73
CA PRO A 214 15.01 -4.19 -15.90
C PRO A 214 15.12 -5.69 -15.60
N ASN A 215 15.99 -6.11 -14.67
CA ASN A 215 16.14 -7.52 -14.32
C ASN A 215 14.93 -8.03 -13.53
N TYR A 216 14.40 -7.25 -12.59
CA TYR A 216 13.17 -7.59 -11.87
C TYR A 216 12.03 -7.86 -12.86
N VAL A 217 11.79 -6.94 -13.79
CA VAL A 217 10.71 -7.05 -14.78
C VAL A 217 10.91 -8.25 -15.71
N VAL A 218 12.13 -8.48 -16.21
CA VAL A 218 12.42 -9.63 -17.07
C VAL A 218 12.26 -10.96 -16.32
N ASN A 219 12.67 -11.02 -15.05
CA ASN A 219 12.47 -12.20 -14.21
C ASN A 219 10.98 -12.43 -13.94
N HIS A 220 10.22 -11.39 -13.59
CA HIS A 220 8.78 -11.45 -13.40
C HIS A 220 8.03 -11.98 -14.64
N ILE A 221 8.40 -11.47 -15.83
CA ILE A 221 7.86 -11.98 -17.11
C ILE A 221 8.22 -13.46 -17.27
N SER A 222 9.45 -13.85 -16.95
CA SER A 222 9.92 -15.24 -17.11
C SER A 222 9.19 -16.20 -16.19
N ASP A 223 8.99 -15.85 -14.93
CA ASP A 223 8.26 -16.66 -13.94
C ASP A 223 6.82 -16.92 -14.38
N ILE A 224 6.16 -15.89 -14.91
CA ILE A 224 4.79 -16.00 -15.44
C ILE A 224 4.76 -16.86 -16.71
N VAL A 225 5.71 -16.67 -17.62
CA VAL A 225 5.82 -17.46 -18.85
C VAL A 225 6.05 -18.94 -18.53
N ASP A 226 6.95 -19.24 -17.60
CA ASP A 226 7.28 -20.61 -17.19
C ASP A 226 6.07 -21.33 -16.58
N ASN A 227 5.19 -20.60 -15.89
CA ASN A 227 3.94 -21.15 -15.36
C ASN A 227 2.97 -21.62 -16.47
N ILE A 228 2.88 -20.91 -17.59
CA ILE A 228 1.93 -21.24 -18.67
C ILE A 228 2.56 -22.03 -19.83
N ALA A 229 3.88 -22.00 -19.99
CA ALA A 229 4.60 -22.60 -21.12
C ALA A 229 4.28 -24.09 -21.36
N PRO A 230 4.15 -24.95 -20.33
CA PRO A 230 3.81 -26.36 -20.54
C PRO A 230 2.46 -26.58 -21.21
N GLU A 231 1.51 -25.66 -21.03
CA GLU A 231 0.13 -25.79 -21.50
C GLU A 231 -0.10 -25.11 -22.87
N MET A 232 0.79 -24.21 -23.28
CA MET A 232 0.68 -23.49 -24.55
C MET A 232 0.59 -24.38 -25.81
N PRO A 233 1.29 -25.53 -25.93
CA PRO A 233 1.10 -26.44 -27.06
C PRO A 233 -0.34 -26.92 -27.22
N ASN A 234 -1.03 -27.23 -26.11
CA ASN A 234 -2.43 -27.65 -26.14
C ASN A 234 -3.34 -26.47 -26.51
N HIS A 235 -3.09 -25.29 -25.94
CA HIS A 235 -3.83 -24.07 -26.28
C HIS A 235 -3.74 -23.77 -27.78
N VAL A 236 -2.54 -23.80 -28.35
CA VAL A 236 -2.30 -23.60 -29.80
C VAL A 236 -2.95 -24.69 -30.63
N SER A 237 -2.92 -25.95 -30.18
CA SER A 237 -3.62 -27.04 -30.88
C SER A 237 -5.14 -26.82 -30.95
N ARG A 238 -5.72 -26.19 -29.93
CA ARG A 238 -7.18 -25.95 -29.83
C ARG A 238 -7.64 -24.74 -30.61
N TRP A 239 -6.95 -23.61 -30.46
CA TRP A 239 -7.35 -22.30 -30.99
C TRP A 239 -6.60 -21.90 -32.26
N GLY A 240 -5.61 -22.69 -32.68
CA GLY A 240 -4.66 -22.31 -33.70
C GLY A 240 -3.58 -21.38 -33.15
N GLY A 241 -2.68 -20.94 -34.03
CA GLY A 241 -1.51 -20.14 -33.67
C GLY A 241 -0.20 -20.88 -33.96
N ASN A 242 0.91 -20.34 -33.45
CA ASN A 242 2.24 -20.87 -33.71
C ASN A 242 3.12 -20.67 -32.46
N ILE A 243 3.70 -21.76 -31.95
CA ILE A 243 4.57 -21.72 -30.77
C ILE A 243 5.82 -20.87 -31.02
N GLY A 244 6.38 -20.89 -32.23
CA GLY A 244 7.50 -20.02 -32.60
C GLY A 244 7.12 -18.53 -32.55
N GLN A 245 5.92 -18.16 -33.02
CA GLN A 245 5.42 -16.80 -32.89
C GLN A 245 5.16 -16.41 -31.43
N TRP A 246 4.65 -17.34 -30.61
CA TRP A 246 4.45 -17.10 -29.18
C TRP A 246 5.80 -16.83 -28.48
N ASN A 247 6.82 -17.64 -28.74
CA ASN A 247 8.19 -17.41 -28.26
C ASN A 247 8.75 -16.05 -28.71
N GLN A 248 8.52 -15.67 -29.97
CA GLN A 248 8.95 -14.36 -30.47
C GLN A 248 8.24 -13.20 -29.77
N ASN A 249 6.94 -13.36 -29.45
CA ASN A 249 6.20 -12.35 -28.71
C ASN A 249 6.70 -12.21 -27.27
N ILE A 250 7.13 -13.30 -26.62
CA ILE A 250 7.76 -13.24 -25.29
C ILE A 250 9.03 -12.39 -25.35
N ILE A 251 9.89 -12.64 -26.34
CA ILE A 251 11.12 -11.86 -26.55
C ILE A 251 10.81 -10.37 -26.70
N PHE A 252 9.77 -9.99 -27.47
CA PHE A 252 9.39 -8.59 -27.61
C PHE A 252 8.91 -7.94 -26.31
N VAL A 253 8.19 -8.68 -25.45
CA VAL A 253 7.76 -8.19 -24.14
C VAL A 253 8.96 -8.01 -23.21
N GLN A 254 9.90 -8.95 -23.21
CA GLN A 254 11.14 -8.85 -22.42
C GLN A 254 12.04 -7.71 -22.90
N GLU A 255 12.19 -7.53 -24.21
CA GLU A 255 12.92 -6.40 -24.80
C GLU A 255 12.29 -5.06 -24.42
N PHE A 256 10.96 -4.96 -24.39
CA PHE A 256 10.27 -3.76 -23.90
C PHE A 256 10.63 -3.48 -22.44
N GLY A 257 10.46 -4.48 -21.56
CA GLY A 257 10.76 -4.34 -20.12
C GLY A 257 12.23 -4.00 -19.84
N THR A 258 13.16 -4.52 -20.65
CA THR A 258 14.60 -4.23 -20.52
C THR A 258 14.95 -2.77 -20.82
N LEU A 259 14.20 -2.14 -21.74
CA LEU A 259 14.52 -0.79 -22.24
C LEU A 259 13.68 0.31 -21.60
N ARG A 260 12.48 -0.03 -21.09
CA ARG A 260 11.47 0.98 -20.78
C ARG A 260 11.87 1.90 -19.63
N ALA A 261 12.55 1.38 -18.61
CA ALA A 261 12.94 2.12 -17.42
C ALA A 261 13.76 3.38 -17.76
N ASP A 262 14.89 3.21 -18.45
CA ASP A 262 15.77 4.30 -18.89
C ASP A 262 15.02 5.32 -19.76
N ILE A 263 14.16 4.83 -20.67
CA ILE A 263 13.41 5.70 -21.58
C ILE A 263 12.40 6.58 -20.83
N VAL A 264 11.68 6.03 -19.85
CA VAL A 264 10.71 6.84 -19.09
C VAL A 264 11.40 7.75 -18.08
N PHE A 265 12.55 7.35 -17.52
CA PHE A 265 13.41 8.24 -16.75
C PHE A 265 13.80 9.47 -17.57
N ASP A 266 14.28 9.27 -18.80
CA ASP A 266 14.59 10.36 -19.74
C ASP A 266 13.34 11.21 -20.05
N HIS A 267 12.16 10.61 -20.23
CA HIS A 267 10.93 11.38 -20.48
C HIS A 267 10.56 12.28 -19.29
N VAL A 268 10.67 11.77 -18.06
CA VAL A 268 10.42 12.54 -16.83
C VAL A 268 11.44 13.68 -16.73
N GLY A 269 12.73 13.40 -16.86
CA GLY A 269 13.79 14.41 -16.79
C GLY A 269 13.61 15.51 -17.84
N ASN A 270 13.30 15.14 -19.08
CA ASN A 270 13.04 16.11 -20.15
C ASN A 270 11.79 16.96 -19.91
N TYR A 271 10.72 16.39 -19.33
CA TYR A 271 9.49 17.13 -19.06
C TYR A 271 9.69 18.20 -17.98
N PHE A 272 10.36 17.83 -16.88
CA PHE A 272 10.63 18.73 -15.75
C PHE A 272 11.88 19.61 -15.95
N GLY A 273 12.65 19.38 -17.01
CA GLY A 273 13.89 20.12 -17.27
C GLY A 273 15.05 19.72 -16.33
N LEU A 274 15.02 18.51 -15.79
CA LEU A 274 16.03 17.94 -14.91
C LEU A 274 17.14 17.32 -15.77
N ASN A 275 18.36 17.85 -15.65
CA ASN A 275 19.48 17.50 -16.54
C ASN A 275 20.57 16.68 -15.85
N GLU A 276 20.51 16.54 -14.52
CA GLU A 276 21.49 15.83 -13.73
C GLU A 276 20.81 14.85 -12.76
N SER A 277 21.43 13.69 -12.61
CA SER A 277 20.99 12.61 -11.74
C SER A 277 22.18 11.97 -11.04
N SER A 278 21.92 11.33 -9.91
CA SER A 278 22.91 10.63 -9.10
C SER A 278 22.31 9.35 -8.53
N ASN A 279 23.19 8.42 -8.15
CA ASN A 279 22.76 7.21 -7.49
C ASN A 279 22.57 7.44 -5.99
N LEU A 280 21.40 7.06 -5.49
CA LEU A 280 21.07 6.98 -4.07
C LEU A 280 21.10 5.52 -3.63
N TYR A 281 21.88 5.25 -2.58
CA TYR A 281 21.96 3.95 -1.93
C TYR A 281 21.44 4.09 -0.50
N VAL A 282 20.40 3.37 -0.12
CA VAL A 282 19.80 3.45 1.23
C VAL A 282 19.65 2.07 1.83
N SER A 283 19.99 1.93 3.11
CA SER A 283 20.04 0.65 3.81
C SER A 283 19.82 0.82 5.32
N ALA A 284 19.35 -0.23 5.99
CA ALA A 284 19.24 -0.28 7.45
C ALA A 284 20.34 -1.17 8.06
N SER A 285 20.81 -0.82 9.25
CA SER A 285 21.76 -1.62 10.03
C SER A 285 21.43 -1.58 11.53
N PRO A 286 21.34 -2.73 12.23
CA PRO A 286 21.36 -4.10 11.70
C PRO A 286 20.24 -4.39 10.70
N LEU A 287 20.40 -5.46 9.92
CA LEU A 287 19.32 -5.94 9.05
C LEU A 287 18.10 -6.29 9.91
N ASN A 288 16.92 -5.83 9.52
CA ASN A 288 15.63 -5.99 10.22
C ASN A 288 15.47 -5.21 11.54
N ALA A 289 16.42 -4.33 11.91
CA ALA A 289 16.27 -3.46 13.07
C ALA A 289 15.30 -2.30 12.84
N GLY A 290 14.96 -2.02 11.58
CA GLY A 290 13.98 -1.03 11.20
C GLY A 290 13.67 -1.07 9.71
N ILE A 291 12.66 -0.30 9.34
CA ILE A 291 12.21 -0.06 7.97
C ILE A 291 12.67 1.33 7.57
N ILE A 292 12.96 1.53 6.28
CA ILE A 292 13.23 2.85 5.73
C ILE A 292 12.17 3.16 4.69
N THR A 293 11.63 4.37 4.73
CA THR A 293 10.74 4.89 3.68
C THR A 293 11.46 5.94 2.85
N ILE A 294 11.12 6.03 1.58
CA ILE A 294 11.56 7.07 0.65
C ILE A 294 10.31 7.71 0.09
N SER A 295 10.02 8.96 0.43
CA SER A 295 8.75 9.63 0.09
C SER A 295 7.57 8.71 0.43
N ASP A 296 7.48 8.29 1.69
CA ASP A 296 6.47 7.37 2.23
C ASP A 296 6.44 5.93 1.65
N MET A 297 7.24 5.60 0.64
CA MET A 297 7.34 4.25 0.08
C MET A 297 8.37 3.41 0.84
N SER A 298 7.93 2.30 1.43
CA SER A 298 8.79 1.41 2.25
C SER A 298 9.77 0.60 1.41
N ILE A 299 11.03 0.53 1.84
CA ILE A 299 12.00 -0.45 1.35
C ILE A 299 11.65 -1.81 1.95
N THR A 300 11.23 -2.76 1.11
CA THR A 300 10.70 -4.07 1.56
C THR A 300 11.82 -5.03 2.00
N GLU A 301 11.47 -6.02 2.84
CA GLU A 301 12.39 -7.06 3.33
C GLU A 301 13.09 -7.85 2.20
N ASN A 302 12.42 -8.00 1.05
CA ASN A 302 12.97 -8.69 -0.12
C ASN A 302 14.02 -7.87 -0.87
N SER A 303 14.09 -6.56 -0.61
CA SER A 303 15.09 -5.65 -1.17
C SER A 303 15.57 -4.68 -0.07
N PRO A 304 16.32 -5.16 0.94
CA PRO A 304 16.66 -4.39 2.14
C PRO A 304 17.65 -3.23 1.89
N ILE A 305 18.08 -3.09 0.63
CA ILE A 305 18.91 -2.01 0.13
C ILE A 305 18.20 -1.45 -1.09
N LEU A 306 17.87 -0.17 -1.05
CA LEU A 306 17.51 0.57 -2.24
C LEU A 306 18.78 1.03 -2.94
N SER A 307 18.84 0.84 -4.26
CA SER A 307 19.89 1.35 -5.12
C SER A 307 19.22 1.91 -6.37
N GLY A 308 19.13 3.23 -6.46
CA GLY A 308 18.34 3.89 -7.49
C GLY A 308 18.97 5.14 -8.06
N GLU A 309 18.58 5.50 -9.27
CA GLU A 309 18.93 6.78 -9.90
C GLU A 309 17.84 7.81 -9.64
N TYR A 310 18.24 8.96 -9.08
CA TYR A 310 17.34 10.06 -8.73
C TYR A 310 17.86 11.37 -9.29
N PHE A 311 16.96 12.30 -9.58
CA PHE A 311 17.33 13.63 -10.08
C PHE A 311 17.93 14.48 -8.97
N ASN A 312 19.00 15.22 -9.31
CA ASN A 312 19.81 15.95 -8.33
C ASN A 312 19.05 17.06 -7.60
N ASP A 313 18.26 17.84 -8.32
CA ASP A 313 17.62 19.06 -7.80
C ASP A 313 16.27 18.79 -7.08
N ILE A 314 15.88 17.52 -6.93
CA ILE A 314 14.61 17.15 -6.29
C ILE A 314 14.87 16.77 -4.83
N PRO A 315 14.19 17.39 -3.86
CA PRO A 315 14.27 16.97 -2.47
C PRO A 315 13.62 15.59 -2.29
N ILE A 316 14.32 14.72 -1.56
CA ILE A 316 13.89 13.34 -1.28
C ILE A 316 13.73 13.22 0.23
N GLU A 317 12.50 12.94 0.67
CA GLU A 317 12.18 12.64 2.06
C GLU A 317 12.53 11.18 2.35
N ILE A 318 13.23 10.94 3.46
CA ILE A 318 13.71 9.64 3.89
C ILE A 318 13.48 9.52 5.39
N SER A 319 12.75 8.48 5.81
CA SER A 319 12.49 8.22 7.23
C SER A 319 13.02 6.87 7.66
N ALA A 320 13.55 6.80 8.87
CA ALA A 320 13.94 5.56 9.54
C ALA A 320 12.90 5.19 10.60
N ILE A 321 12.19 4.09 10.39
CA ILE A 321 11.15 3.58 11.30
C ILE A 321 11.73 2.40 12.07
N SER A 322 11.79 2.50 13.40
CA SER A 322 12.36 1.43 14.23
C SER A 322 11.40 0.24 14.33
N ASN A 323 11.93 -0.98 14.18
CA ASN A 323 11.17 -2.18 14.51
C ASN A 323 11.16 -2.40 16.03
N PRO A 324 10.18 -3.15 16.58
CA PRO A 324 10.13 -3.45 18.01
C PRO A 324 11.47 -3.99 18.56
N GLY A 325 11.91 -3.45 19.70
CA GLY A 325 13.18 -3.79 20.34
C GLY A 325 14.40 -3.00 19.85
N TYR A 326 14.21 -2.07 18.92
CA TYR A 326 15.24 -1.18 18.41
C TYR A 326 14.81 0.28 18.48
N ILE A 327 15.80 1.17 18.51
CA ILE A 327 15.62 2.61 18.32
C ILE A 327 16.58 3.12 17.25
N PHE A 328 16.13 4.09 16.47
CA PHE A 328 17.00 4.83 15.56
C PHE A 328 18.09 5.54 16.37
N SER A 329 19.31 5.49 15.84
CA SER A 329 20.49 6.10 16.47
C SER A 329 21.02 7.27 15.65
N TYR A 330 21.39 7.04 14.39
CA TYR A 330 21.92 8.07 13.48
C TYR A 330 21.99 7.57 12.04
N TRP A 331 22.16 8.49 11.10
CA TRP A 331 22.45 8.19 9.70
C TRP A 331 23.97 8.15 9.45
N ILE A 332 24.48 7.07 8.87
CA ILE A 332 25.80 7.10 8.20
C ILE A 332 25.57 7.76 6.83
N GLY A 333 26.39 8.76 6.50
CA GLY A 333 26.32 9.46 5.22
C GLY A 333 25.48 10.74 5.24
N SER A 334 24.86 11.07 6.37
CA SER A 334 24.23 12.36 6.64
C SER A 334 24.80 12.99 7.91
N SER A 335 24.72 14.32 8.03
CA SER A 335 24.99 15.05 9.28
C SER A 335 23.74 15.35 10.08
N GLU A 336 22.56 15.08 9.53
CA GLU A 336 21.28 15.23 10.22
C GLU A 336 21.17 14.26 11.39
N LEU A 337 20.47 14.69 12.45
CA LEU A 337 20.31 13.93 13.69
C LEU A 337 18.91 13.31 13.82
N ASP A 338 17.95 13.83 13.09
CA ASP A 338 16.57 13.36 13.10
C ASP A 338 16.44 12.06 12.28
N GLU A 339 15.48 11.22 12.65
CA GLU A 339 15.18 9.96 11.93
C GLU A 339 14.53 10.24 10.57
N ASP A 340 13.79 11.35 10.47
CA ASP A 340 13.27 11.93 9.25
C ASP A 340 14.25 12.95 8.69
N ILE A 341 14.69 12.75 7.46
CA ILE A 341 15.62 13.64 6.77
C ILE A 341 15.13 13.97 5.37
N THR A 342 15.49 15.15 4.88
CA THR A 342 15.32 15.52 3.48
C THR A 342 16.70 15.69 2.85
N VAL A 343 16.95 15.01 1.72
CA VAL A 343 18.21 15.09 0.99
C VAL A 343 18.00 15.58 -0.43
N THR A 344 18.93 16.38 -0.93
CA THR A 344 19.02 16.79 -2.34
C THR A 344 20.38 16.34 -2.85
N LEU A 345 20.43 15.66 -4.00
CA LEU A 345 21.66 15.01 -4.44
C LEU A 345 22.55 15.99 -5.22
N GLU A 346 23.82 16.07 -4.86
CA GLU A 346 24.86 16.77 -5.66
C GLU A 346 25.87 15.77 -6.27
N GLY A 347 25.59 14.48 -6.12
CA GLY A 347 26.44 13.36 -6.46
C GLY A 347 25.93 12.09 -5.78
N ASN A 348 26.58 10.96 -6.07
CA ASN A 348 26.18 9.67 -5.49
C ASN A 348 26.20 9.74 -3.95
N LEU A 349 25.11 9.30 -3.33
CA LEU A 349 24.91 9.35 -1.88
C LEU A 349 24.67 7.93 -1.34
N ASN A 350 25.35 7.59 -0.26
CA ASN A 350 25.14 6.34 0.47
C ASN A 350 24.65 6.69 1.87
N LEU A 351 23.46 6.24 2.21
CA LEU A 351 22.83 6.40 3.51
C LEU A 351 22.63 5.04 4.17
N THR A 352 22.97 4.96 5.45
CA THR A 352 22.60 3.83 6.28
C THR A 352 21.94 4.32 7.56
N ALA A 353 20.68 3.96 7.78
CA ALA A 353 20.02 4.15 9.07
C ALA A 353 20.63 3.17 10.07
N VAL A 354 21.26 3.69 11.12
CA VAL A 354 21.81 2.87 12.19
C VAL A 354 20.81 2.83 13.33
N PHE A 355 20.36 1.62 13.64
CA PHE A 355 19.54 1.30 14.79
C PHE A 355 20.39 0.62 15.86
N VAL A 356 20.01 0.79 17.12
CA VAL A 356 20.62 0.10 18.26
C VAL A 356 19.53 -0.65 19.02
N GLU A 357 19.89 -1.73 19.70
CA GLU A 357 18.98 -2.39 20.62
C GLU A 357 18.49 -1.35 21.63
N ASP A 358 17.18 -1.35 21.84
CA ASP A 358 16.60 -0.52 22.88
C ASP A 358 16.88 -1.18 24.23
N ASP A 359 17.91 -0.69 24.93
CA ASP A 359 18.31 -1.15 26.27
C ASP A 359 17.27 -0.75 27.35
N SER A 360 16.24 0.01 26.99
CA SER A 360 15.16 0.44 27.89
C SER A 360 13.87 0.71 27.09
N PRO A 361 13.26 -0.33 26.49
CA PRO A 361 12.13 -0.20 25.55
C PRO A 361 10.83 0.31 26.18
N GLY A 362 10.89 0.83 27.40
CA GLY A 362 9.74 0.87 28.28
C GLY A 362 9.23 -0.54 28.57
N ILE A 363 8.00 -0.59 29.06
CA ILE A 363 7.25 -1.83 29.24
C ILE A 363 6.88 -2.35 27.84
N ALA A 364 7.53 -3.43 27.39
CA ALA A 364 7.28 -4.07 26.09
C ALA A 364 6.05 -5.02 26.15
N VAL A 365 4.98 -4.55 26.80
CA VAL A 365 3.76 -5.30 27.04
C VAL A 365 2.60 -4.65 26.31
N PHE A 366 1.91 -5.45 25.51
CA PHE A 366 0.84 -5.03 24.62
C PHE A 366 -0.48 -5.71 24.99
N ILE A 367 -1.60 -5.03 24.73
CA ILE A 367 -2.93 -5.64 24.69
C ILE A 367 -2.96 -6.54 23.45
N ASN A 368 -2.94 -7.85 23.67
CA ASN A 368 -2.79 -8.85 22.62
C ASN A 368 -4.14 -9.33 22.07
N GLU A 369 -5.03 -9.69 22.98
CA GLU A 369 -6.36 -10.22 22.66
C GLU A 369 -7.41 -9.66 23.63
N ILE A 370 -8.63 -9.57 23.15
CA ILE A 370 -9.80 -9.15 23.93
C ILE A 370 -11.01 -10.00 23.53
N LEU A 371 -11.83 -10.35 24.50
CA LEU A 371 -13.12 -10.97 24.28
C LEU A 371 -14.17 -10.28 25.16
N SER A 372 -15.04 -9.49 24.55
CA SER A 372 -16.09 -8.70 25.24
C SER A 372 -17.43 -9.43 25.34
N SER A 373 -17.52 -10.67 24.83
CA SER A 373 -18.67 -11.54 24.99
C SER A 373 -18.25 -13.01 24.92
N ASN A 374 -18.11 -13.63 26.09
CA ASN A 374 -17.65 -15.01 26.25
C ASN A 374 -18.78 -15.91 26.77
N ASP A 375 -19.12 -16.97 26.05
CA ASP A 375 -20.07 -18.02 26.45
C ASP A 375 -19.43 -19.41 26.44
N THR A 376 -18.33 -19.63 25.71
CA THR A 376 -17.81 -20.98 25.47
C THR A 376 -16.30 -21.19 25.55
N THR A 377 -15.45 -20.20 25.29
CA THR A 377 -14.00 -20.44 25.07
C THR A 377 -13.21 -20.53 26.37
N ASN A 378 -13.27 -19.51 27.22
CA ASN A 378 -12.43 -19.39 28.42
C ASN A 378 -13.27 -19.33 29.69
N THR A 379 -12.94 -20.13 30.70
CA THR A 379 -13.57 -20.01 32.02
C THR A 379 -12.58 -19.45 33.03
N ASP A 380 -13.07 -18.59 33.91
CA ASP A 380 -12.34 -18.09 35.06
C ASP A 380 -12.16 -19.17 36.16
N GLU A 381 -11.56 -18.77 37.28
CA GLU A 381 -11.36 -19.61 38.45
C GLU A 381 -12.68 -20.04 39.15
N ALA A 382 -13.77 -19.29 38.98
CA ALA A 382 -15.11 -19.63 39.46
C ALA A 382 -15.89 -20.57 38.50
N GLY A 383 -15.41 -20.73 37.26
CA GLY A 383 -16.06 -21.52 36.20
C GLY A 383 -17.10 -20.74 35.40
N GLU A 384 -17.04 -19.42 35.46
CA GLU A 384 -17.84 -18.43 34.74
C GLU A 384 -17.15 -18.04 33.42
N TYR A 385 -17.94 -17.62 32.44
CA TYR A 385 -17.46 -17.19 31.13
C TYR A 385 -17.51 -15.67 31.08
N ASP A 386 -16.51 -15.03 31.66
CA ASP A 386 -16.44 -13.58 31.72
C ASP A 386 -15.64 -13.00 30.56
N ASP A 387 -15.86 -11.71 30.32
CA ASP A 387 -15.09 -10.95 29.36
C ASP A 387 -13.64 -10.89 29.85
N TRP A 388 -12.69 -10.78 28.94
CA TRP A 388 -11.29 -10.74 29.31
C TRP A 388 -10.45 -9.96 28.31
N LEU A 389 -9.28 -9.53 28.80
CA LEU A 389 -8.18 -9.04 27.99
C LEU A 389 -6.93 -9.85 28.29
N GLU A 390 -6.06 -9.98 27.31
CA GLU A 390 -4.75 -10.61 27.44
C GLU A 390 -3.66 -9.58 27.19
N LEU A 391 -2.68 -9.56 28.08
CA LEU A 391 -1.44 -8.82 27.89
C LEU A 391 -0.33 -9.78 27.45
N TYR A 392 0.44 -9.36 26.44
CA TYR A 392 1.60 -10.11 25.93
C TYR A 392 2.88 -9.32 26.15
N ASN A 393 3.86 -9.93 26.81
CA ASN A 393 5.21 -9.39 26.92
C ASN A 393 6.04 -9.80 25.68
N ALA A 394 6.23 -8.88 24.74
CA ALA A 394 7.06 -9.08 23.56
C ALA A 394 8.57 -8.88 23.83
N GLY A 395 8.92 -8.51 25.06
CA GLY A 395 10.28 -8.31 25.52
C GLY A 395 11.04 -9.60 25.76
N THR A 396 12.35 -9.47 25.89
CA THR A 396 13.30 -10.57 26.17
C THR A 396 13.55 -10.78 27.66
N GLU A 397 13.05 -9.90 28.51
CA GLU A 397 13.15 -9.95 29.98
C GLU A 397 11.75 -10.00 30.62
N SER A 398 11.67 -10.44 31.88
CA SER A 398 10.39 -10.46 32.60
C SER A 398 9.96 -9.06 32.98
N GLU A 399 8.69 -8.72 32.77
CA GLU A 399 8.15 -7.39 33.05
C GLU A 399 7.29 -7.40 34.32
N ASP A 400 7.54 -6.44 35.23
CA ASP A 400 6.74 -6.23 36.44
C ASP A 400 5.60 -5.26 36.12
N MET A 401 4.38 -5.79 36.17
CA MET A 401 3.15 -5.06 35.86
C MET A 401 2.53 -4.42 37.10
N GLY A 402 3.07 -4.67 38.29
CA GLY A 402 2.54 -4.15 39.53
C GLY A 402 2.48 -2.61 39.55
N GLY A 403 1.30 -2.08 39.87
CA GLY A 403 1.07 -0.64 40.00
C GLY A 403 0.77 0.11 38.71
N LEU A 404 0.82 -0.54 37.55
CA LEU A 404 0.28 -0.03 36.29
C LEU A 404 -1.25 -0.02 36.36
N TYR A 405 -1.92 0.61 35.38
CA TYR A 405 -3.38 0.65 35.34
C TYR A 405 -3.95 0.03 34.06
N LEU A 406 -5.11 -0.60 34.18
CA LEU A 406 -6.00 -0.91 33.06
C LEU A 406 -7.23 0.00 33.14
N THR A 407 -7.68 0.46 31.98
CA THR A 407 -8.89 1.29 31.89
C THR A 407 -9.61 1.11 30.56
N ASP A 408 -10.92 1.06 30.61
CA ASP A 408 -11.89 1.16 29.52
C ASP A 408 -12.45 2.60 29.37
N ASP A 409 -11.96 3.54 30.17
CA ASP A 409 -12.47 4.92 30.24
C ASP A 409 -11.34 5.92 29.94
N SER A 410 -11.42 6.56 28.77
CA SER A 410 -10.44 7.57 28.34
C SER A 410 -10.40 8.82 29.23
N ASP A 411 -11.48 9.10 29.97
CA ASP A 411 -11.54 10.21 30.92
C ASP A 411 -11.00 9.82 32.32
N ASN A 412 -10.72 8.54 32.55
CA ASN A 412 -10.16 8.01 33.80
C ASN A 412 -9.09 6.94 33.55
N LEU A 413 -7.86 7.39 33.28
CA LEU A 413 -6.71 6.53 32.99
C LEU A 413 -6.22 5.67 34.17
N THR A 414 -6.76 5.88 35.39
CA THR A 414 -6.34 5.16 36.61
C THR A 414 -7.46 4.28 37.17
N LYS A 415 -8.36 3.78 36.31
CA LYS A 415 -9.60 3.10 36.72
C LYS A 415 -9.34 1.84 37.54
N TRP A 416 -8.48 0.94 37.06
CA TRP A 416 -8.08 -0.28 37.78
C TRP A 416 -6.57 -0.37 37.90
N ILE A 417 -6.05 -0.66 39.09
CA ILE A 417 -4.61 -0.85 39.30
C ILE A 417 -4.26 -2.34 39.26
N ILE A 418 -3.23 -2.69 38.49
CA ILE A 418 -2.71 -4.05 38.44
C ILE A 418 -2.03 -4.35 39.80
N PRO A 419 -2.37 -5.48 40.46
CA PRO A 419 -1.80 -5.83 41.76
C PRO A 419 -0.27 -5.95 41.76
N ASP A 420 0.36 -5.49 42.85
CA ASP A 420 1.80 -5.61 43.07
C ASP A 420 2.27 -7.07 42.94
N GLY A 421 3.39 -7.29 42.25
CA GLY A 421 3.98 -8.62 42.07
C GLY A 421 3.41 -9.42 40.89
N THR A 422 2.53 -8.81 40.10
CA THR A 422 2.11 -9.34 38.80
C THR A 422 3.27 -9.25 37.82
N VAL A 423 3.75 -10.39 37.31
CA VAL A 423 4.91 -10.44 36.40
C VAL A 423 4.57 -11.26 35.17
N ILE A 424 4.85 -10.72 33.98
CA ILE A 424 4.74 -11.44 32.72
C ILE A 424 6.13 -11.86 32.28
N GLN A 425 6.34 -13.17 32.12
CA GLN A 425 7.61 -13.72 31.63
C GLN A 425 7.87 -13.26 30.18
N PRO A 426 9.14 -13.25 29.71
CA PRO A 426 9.45 -12.95 28.32
C PRO A 426 8.64 -13.84 27.38
N GLN A 427 8.08 -13.26 26.30
CA GLN A 427 7.19 -13.96 25.35
C GLN A 427 5.97 -14.63 26.02
N GLY A 428 5.61 -14.20 27.22
CA GLY A 428 4.53 -14.74 28.03
C GLY A 428 3.25 -13.93 27.87
N PHE A 429 2.14 -14.56 28.26
CA PHE A 429 0.81 -14.00 28.19
C PHE A 429 0.18 -13.99 29.58
N LEU A 430 -0.66 -13.00 29.88
CA LEU A 430 -1.42 -12.93 31.12
C LEU A 430 -2.83 -12.40 30.86
N LEU A 431 -3.83 -13.15 31.32
CA LEU A 431 -5.23 -12.84 31.15
C LEU A 431 -5.76 -12.09 32.39
N PHE A 432 -6.59 -11.07 32.15
CA PHE A 432 -7.35 -10.32 33.15
C PHE A 432 -8.84 -10.43 32.86
N TRP A 433 -9.63 -10.82 33.85
CA TRP A 433 -11.09 -10.95 33.75
C TRP A 433 -11.74 -9.58 33.95
N CYS A 434 -12.55 -9.16 33.00
CA CYS A 434 -13.24 -7.87 33.00
C CYS A 434 -14.71 -8.07 33.37
N ASP A 435 -14.99 -8.24 34.65
CA ASP A 435 -16.27 -8.74 35.17
C ASP A 435 -16.90 -7.89 36.29
N GLU A 436 -16.20 -6.88 36.77
CA GLU A 436 -16.52 -6.10 37.98
C GLU A 436 -16.58 -6.93 39.30
N ASP A 437 -15.99 -8.14 39.36
CA ASP A 437 -16.02 -9.02 40.55
C ASP A 437 -14.63 -9.36 41.11
N GLN A 438 -13.98 -8.33 41.65
CA GLN A 438 -12.69 -8.43 42.35
C GLN A 438 -12.65 -9.42 43.53
N ASN A 439 -13.78 -9.99 43.97
CA ASN A 439 -13.78 -10.99 45.03
C ASN A 439 -13.33 -12.37 44.54
N GLN A 440 -13.31 -12.59 43.22
CA GLN A 440 -12.97 -13.88 42.60
C GLN A 440 -11.46 -14.06 42.43
N GLY A 441 -10.71 -12.96 42.31
CA GLY A 441 -9.25 -13.02 42.25
C GLY A 441 -8.60 -11.67 42.01
N GLU A 442 -7.27 -11.66 42.10
CA GLU A 442 -6.45 -10.47 41.91
C GLU A 442 -6.41 -9.99 40.44
N LEU A 443 -6.74 -10.87 39.47
CA LEU A 443 -6.77 -10.57 38.05
C LEU A 443 -8.17 -10.19 37.53
N HIS A 444 -9.14 -9.97 38.43
CA HIS A 444 -10.49 -9.50 38.10
C HIS A 444 -10.55 -7.99 38.23
N THR A 445 -10.89 -7.30 37.14
CA THR A 445 -10.90 -5.83 37.08
C THR A 445 -12.15 -5.25 37.74
N ASN A 446 -12.18 -3.92 37.93
CA ASN A 446 -13.39 -3.22 38.41
C ASN A 446 -14.25 -2.67 37.26
N PHE A 447 -14.09 -3.20 36.06
CA PHE A 447 -14.84 -2.82 34.89
C PHE A 447 -15.19 -4.07 34.07
N LYS A 448 -16.12 -3.92 33.14
CA LYS A 448 -16.54 -4.97 32.22
C LYS A 448 -16.52 -4.43 30.80
N LEU A 449 -16.25 -5.30 29.82
CA LEU A 449 -16.15 -4.87 28.45
C LEU A 449 -17.53 -4.70 27.78
N SER A 450 -17.64 -3.71 26.90
CA SER A 450 -18.83 -3.46 26.10
C SER A 450 -18.82 -4.29 24.82
N THR A 451 -19.88 -5.09 24.61
CA THR A 451 -20.09 -5.81 23.33
C THR A 451 -20.24 -4.88 22.12
N GLY A 452 -20.56 -3.61 22.37
CA GLY A 452 -20.72 -2.57 21.34
C GLY A 452 -19.41 -1.87 20.94
N GLY A 453 -18.28 -2.37 21.42
CA GLY A 453 -16.98 -1.72 21.28
C GLY A 453 -16.77 -0.57 22.27
N GLU A 454 -15.51 -0.34 22.62
CA GLU A 454 -15.06 0.78 23.46
C GLU A 454 -13.53 0.95 23.39
N PHE A 455 -13.05 1.97 24.12
CA PHE A 455 -11.63 2.21 24.37
C PHE A 455 -11.12 1.26 25.46
N LEU A 456 -9.88 0.80 25.35
CA LEU A 456 -9.17 0.04 26.37
C LEU A 456 -7.68 0.43 26.34
N ALA A 457 -7.06 0.62 27.51
CA ALA A 457 -5.65 0.98 27.60
C ALA A 457 -4.93 0.38 28.80
N LEU A 458 -3.63 0.14 28.59
CA LEU A 458 -2.62 -0.08 29.60
C LEU A 458 -1.89 1.24 29.86
N VAL A 459 -1.84 1.66 31.13
CA VAL A 459 -1.31 2.96 31.53
C VAL A 459 -0.18 2.76 32.55
N ASN A 460 0.87 3.57 32.43
CA ASN A 460 2.04 3.52 33.28
C ASN A 460 1.72 3.94 34.73
N VAL A 461 2.65 3.66 35.65
CA VAL A 461 2.52 3.95 37.09
C VAL A 461 2.33 5.43 37.43
N ASP A 462 2.65 6.34 36.49
CA ASP A 462 2.42 7.77 36.64
C ASP A 462 0.93 8.18 36.48
N GLY A 463 0.09 7.25 36.02
CA GLY A 463 -1.34 7.43 35.81
C GLY A 463 -1.71 8.35 34.65
N VAL A 464 -0.75 8.69 33.77
CA VAL A 464 -0.96 9.60 32.63
C VAL A 464 -0.36 9.10 31.32
N THR A 465 0.72 8.32 31.37
CA THR A 465 1.38 7.80 30.16
C THR A 465 0.70 6.51 29.72
N ILE A 466 0.01 6.54 28.59
CA ILE A 466 -0.54 5.34 27.94
C ILE A 466 0.63 4.55 27.35
N LEU A 467 0.75 3.29 27.74
CA LEU A 467 1.77 2.35 27.24
C LEU A 467 1.27 1.61 26.00
N ASP A 468 0.01 1.21 26.02
CA ASP A 468 -0.68 0.63 24.87
C ASP A 468 -2.18 0.90 24.96
N SER A 469 -2.87 0.99 23.83
CA SER A 469 -4.31 1.18 23.79
C SER A 469 -4.94 0.67 22.49
N ILE A 470 -6.17 0.22 22.60
CA ILE A 470 -7.02 -0.17 21.48
C ILE A 470 -8.38 0.51 21.61
N THR A 471 -9.00 0.84 20.48
CA THR A 471 -10.45 1.08 20.42
C THR A 471 -11.02 0.00 19.52
N PHE A 472 -11.87 -0.87 20.09
CA PHE A 472 -12.46 -1.98 19.37
C PHE A 472 -13.93 -1.71 19.05
N GLY A 473 -14.44 -2.31 17.98
CA GLY A 473 -15.84 -2.21 17.56
C GLY A 473 -16.71 -3.35 18.12
N ASP A 474 -17.94 -3.43 17.64
CA ASP A 474 -18.90 -4.47 18.03
C ASP A 474 -18.30 -5.89 17.94
N GLN A 475 -18.53 -6.70 18.98
CA GLN A 475 -18.19 -8.13 18.98
C GLN A 475 -19.43 -9.00 19.15
N SER A 476 -19.48 -10.10 18.39
CA SER A 476 -20.45 -11.17 18.61
C SER A 476 -19.93 -12.14 19.69
N THR A 477 -20.86 -12.74 20.44
CA THR A 477 -20.56 -13.85 21.35
C THR A 477 -19.86 -15.00 20.63
N ASP A 478 -18.87 -15.60 21.31
CA ASP A 478 -18.03 -16.69 20.79
C ASP A 478 -18.71 -18.05 20.57
#